data_AF-A0A1F9QC34-F1
#
_entry.id   AF-A0A1F9QC34-F1
#
_cell.length_a   1.000
_cell.length_b   1.000
_cell.length_c   1.000
_cell.angle_alpha   90.00
_cell.angle_beta   90.00
_cell.angle_gamma   90.00
#
_symmetry.space_group_name_H-M   'P 1'
#
loop_
_entity.id
_entity.type
_entity.pdbx_description
1 polymer ?
#
loop_
_entity_poly.entity_id
_entity_poly.type
_entity_poly.pdbx_seq_one_letter_code
_entity_poly.pdbx_strand_id
1 'polypeptide(L)'
;MQEIIETRLWLEEHDWLYRLLRSETNVSPTFRFPDLISACVSQVFALPDAPTRIFRFLGTELVLRSPQTPRRRESMWRSQYQLLLELQRSPANRHPNPKFQLDQLTTACVALCRMPDPLGTSVLQQARLNMVERSQLERLTASG
;
A
#
# COMPACT_ATOMS: atom_id res chain seq x y z
N MET A 1 4.56 15.09 -12.11
CA MET A 1 4.61 15.76 -10.79
C MET A 1 4.41 14.71 -9.70
N GLN A 2 5.33 14.61 -8.74
CA GLN A 2 5.22 13.70 -7.61
C GLN A 2 4.19 14.25 -6.62
N GLU A 3 2.98 13.69 -6.67
CA GLU A 3 1.85 14.14 -5.85
C GLU A 3 1.45 13.04 -4.87
N ILE A 4 1.00 13.44 -3.68
CA ILE A 4 0.32 12.56 -2.74
C ILE A 4 -1.20 12.64 -2.97
N ILE A 5 -1.86 11.48 -3.01
CA ILE A 5 -3.29 11.32 -3.28
C ILE A 5 -3.96 10.79 -2.03
N GLU A 6 -5.18 11.28 -1.75
CA GLU A 6 -6.00 10.75 -0.66
C GLU A 6 -6.24 9.25 -0.87
N THR A 7 -6.06 8.48 0.20
CA THR A 7 -6.45 7.08 0.28
C THR A 7 -7.16 6.82 1.60
N ARG A 8 -7.67 5.60 1.75
CA ARG A 8 -8.24 5.11 3.00
C ARG A 8 -7.80 3.69 3.23
N LEU A 9 -7.69 3.31 4.48
CA LEU A 9 -7.45 1.93 4.88
C LEU A 9 -8.16 1.67 6.20
N TRP A 10 -8.34 0.39 6.49
CA TRP A 10 -9.05 -0.04 7.69
C TRP A 10 -8.22 0.21 8.94
N LEU A 11 -8.90 0.38 10.08
CA LEU A 11 -8.26 0.82 11.32
C LEU A 11 -7.17 -0.15 11.80
N GLU A 12 -7.36 -1.47 11.62
CA GLU A 12 -6.39 -2.47 12.07
C GLU A 12 -5.03 -2.35 11.33
N GLU A 13 -5.09 -2.18 10.01
CA GLU A 13 -3.90 -1.95 9.17
C GLU A 13 -3.30 -0.57 9.42
N HIS A 14 -4.15 0.43 9.67
CA HIS A 14 -3.71 1.78 10.07
C HIS A 14 -2.93 1.75 11.38
N ASP A 15 -3.44 1.08 12.42
CA ASP A 15 -2.82 1.00 13.74
C ASP A 15 -1.48 0.27 13.68
N TRP A 16 -1.34 -0.73 12.81
CA TRP A 16 -0.05 -1.37 12.55
C TRP A 16 0.95 -0.40 11.91
N LEU A 17 0.56 0.31 10.85
CA LEU A 17 1.41 1.33 10.23
C LEU A 17 1.75 2.47 11.20
N TYR A 18 0.82 2.85 12.06
CA TYR A 18 1.04 3.86 13.09
C TYR A 18 2.11 3.41 14.10
N ARG A 19 2.06 2.15 14.53
CA ARG A 19 3.12 1.57 15.37
C ARG A 19 4.46 1.53 14.66
N LEU A 20 4.50 1.14 13.38
CA LEU A 20 5.72 1.17 12.57
C LEU A 20 6.28 2.58 12.43
N LEU A 21 5.43 3.57 12.16
CA LEU A 21 5.79 4.98 12.06
C LEU A 21 6.47 5.48 13.34
N ARG A 22 5.97 5.06 14.50
CA ARG A 22 6.46 5.44 15.83
C ARG A 22 7.58 4.54 16.37
N SER A 23 7.98 3.52 15.61
CA SER A 23 8.99 2.55 16.05
C SER A 23 10.38 3.17 16.11
N GLU A 24 11.21 2.63 17.00
CA GLU A 24 12.64 2.99 17.09
C GLU A 24 13.44 2.57 15.86
N THR A 25 12.87 1.73 14.99
CA THR A 25 13.48 1.29 13.73
C THR A 25 13.24 2.27 12.57
N ASN A 26 12.28 3.19 12.69
CA ASN A 26 12.00 4.21 11.68
C ASN A 26 12.96 5.41 11.80
N VAL A 27 14.24 5.15 11.51
CA VAL A 27 15.34 6.10 11.69
C VAL A 27 15.97 6.54 10.36
N SER A 28 16.43 7.79 10.33
CA SER A 28 17.19 8.49 9.27
C SER A 28 17.36 7.79 7.90
N PRO A 29 16.63 8.26 6.86
CA PRO A 29 15.44 9.11 6.94
C PRO A 29 14.30 8.43 7.71
N THR A 30 13.59 9.22 8.51
CA THR A 30 12.31 8.80 9.09
C THR A 30 11.21 8.95 8.03
N PHE A 31 10.48 7.87 7.79
CA PHE A 31 9.41 7.82 6.80
C PHE A 31 8.07 8.28 7.39
N ARG A 32 7.23 8.87 6.54
CA ARG A 32 5.87 9.33 6.88
C ARG A 32 4.84 8.31 6.37
N PHE A 33 3.57 8.47 6.78
CA PHE A 33 2.48 7.60 6.33
C PHE A 33 2.41 7.37 4.81
N PRO A 34 2.51 8.40 3.95
CA PRO A 34 2.50 8.19 2.50
C PRO A 34 3.63 7.30 2.01
N ASP A 35 4.80 7.39 2.63
CA ASP A 35 5.94 6.55 2.30
C ASP A 35 5.71 5.10 2.71
N LEU A 36 5.17 4.86 3.91
CA LEU A 36 4.90 3.52 4.43
C LEU A 36 3.77 2.81 3.68
N ILE A 37 2.67 3.51 3.38
CA ILE A 37 1.57 2.95 2.58
C ILE A 37 2.07 2.62 1.16
N SER A 38 2.76 3.55 0.51
CA SER A 38 3.36 3.30 -0.80
C SER A 38 4.37 2.16 -0.76
N ALA A 39 5.17 2.04 0.30
CA ALA A 39 6.11 0.93 0.44
C ALA A 39 5.39 -0.42 0.49
N CYS A 40 4.28 -0.53 1.23
CA CYS A 40 3.47 -1.76 1.23
C CYS A 40 2.95 -2.10 -0.17
N VAL A 41 2.43 -1.11 -0.90
CA VAL A 41 1.94 -1.32 -2.27
C VAL A 41 3.08 -1.75 -3.20
N SER A 42 4.21 -1.04 -3.22
CA SER A 42 5.38 -1.42 -4.03
C SER A 42 5.86 -2.83 -3.72
N GLN A 43 5.98 -3.17 -2.43
CA GLN A 43 6.47 -4.48 -2.01
C GLN A 43 5.56 -5.61 -2.49
N VAL A 44 4.24 -5.44 -2.37
CA VAL A 44 3.28 -6.46 -2.84
C VAL A 44 3.29 -6.57 -4.36
N PHE A 45 3.35 -5.45 -5.08
CA PHE A 45 3.38 -5.45 -6.56
C PHE A 45 4.71 -5.95 -7.15
N ALA A 46 5.78 -5.99 -6.36
CA ALA A 46 7.03 -6.63 -6.73
C ALA A 46 6.98 -8.18 -6.65
N LEU A 47 5.95 -8.75 -6.00
CA LEU A 47 5.78 -10.20 -5.91
C LEU A 47 5.20 -10.77 -7.21
N PRO A 48 5.59 -12.01 -7.59
CA PRO A 48 4.90 -12.74 -8.64
C PRO A 48 3.41 -12.88 -8.33
N ASP A 49 2.59 -12.65 -9.35
CA ASP A 49 1.12 -12.73 -9.30
C ASP A 49 0.47 -11.87 -8.20
N ALA A 50 0.99 -10.66 -7.99
CA ALA A 50 0.44 -9.70 -7.02
C ALA A 50 -1.10 -9.56 -7.08
N PRO A 51 -1.76 -9.45 -8.26
CA PRO A 51 -3.21 -9.42 -8.35
C PRO A 51 -3.89 -10.62 -7.68
N THR A 52 -3.43 -11.84 -7.97
CA THR A 52 -3.97 -13.08 -7.42
C THR A 52 -3.82 -13.12 -5.90
N ARG A 53 -2.69 -12.67 -5.37
CA ARG A 53 -2.43 -12.61 -3.92
C ARG A 53 -3.38 -11.63 -3.22
N ILE A 54 -3.53 -10.43 -3.79
CA ILE A 54 -4.42 -9.39 -3.28
C ILE A 54 -5.88 -9.87 -3.28
N PHE A 55 -6.39 -10.36 -4.42
CA PHE A 55 -7.78 -10.82 -4.49
C PHE A 55 -8.06 -12.06 -3.65
N ARG A 56 -7.09 -12.98 -3.52
CA ARG A 56 -7.21 -14.12 -2.59
C ARG A 56 -7.38 -13.63 -1.16
N PHE A 57 -6.52 -12.73 -0.68
CA PHE A 57 -6.64 -12.16 0.67
C PHE A 57 -7.98 -11.46 0.87
N LEU A 58 -8.42 -10.66 -0.12
CA LEU A 58 -9.69 -9.96 -0.06
C LEU A 58 -10.90 -10.91 0.01
N GLY A 59 -10.90 -11.96 -0.81
CA GLY A 59 -11.99 -12.93 -0.88
C GLY A 59 -12.02 -13.97 0.23
N THR A 60 -11.00 -14.03 1.10
CA THR A 60 -10.91 -15.03 2.18
C THR A 60 -10.85 -14.39 3.56
N GLU A 61 -10.04 -13.35 3.73
CA GLU A 61 -9.81 -12.70 5.04
C GLU A 61 -10.63 -11.41 5.15
N LEU A 62 -10.53 -10.51 4.17
CA LEU A 62 -11.17 -9.20 4.28
C LEU A 62 -12.71 -9.29 4.22
N VAL A 63 -13.25 -10.23 3.43
CA VAL A 63 -14.70 -10.43 3.28
C VAL A 63 -15.41 -10.84 4.58
N LEU A 64 -14.68 -11.46 5.51
CA LEU A 64 -15.22 -11.90 6.79
C LEU A 64 -15.41 -10.75 7.78
N ARG A 65 -14.77 -9.61 7.53
CA ARG A 65 -14.84 -8.47 8.43
C ARG A 65 -16.14 -7.69 8.23
N SER A 66 -16.64 -7.08 9.30
CA SER A 66 -17.87 -6.28 9.28
C SER A 66 -17.80 -5.16 8.21
N PRO A 67 -18.85 -4.94 7.40
CA PRO A 67 -18.90 -3.80 6.48
C PRO A 67 -18.78 -2.44 7.19
N GLN A 68 -19.17 -2.37 8.46
CA GLN A 68 -19.10 -1.18 9.33
C GLN A 68 -17.71 -0.95 9.94
N THR A 69 -16.71 -1.79 9.60
CA THR A 69 -15.35 -1.62 10.12
C THR A 69 -14.83 -0.21 9.81
N PRO A 70 -14.36 0.54 10.83
CA PRO A 70 -13.92 1.90 10.66
C PRO A 70 -12.69 1.99 9.74
N ARG A 71 -12.63 3.09 8.98
CA ARG A 71 -11.56 3.40 8.03
C ARG A 71 -10.94 4.73 8.40
N ARG A 72 -9.63 4.85 8.25
CA ARG A 72 -8.89 6.11 8.40
C ARG A 72 -8.54 6.68 7.04
N ARG A 73 -8.64 8.00 6.95
CA ARG A 73 -8.20 8.76 5.78
C ARG A 73 -6.71 9.04 5.93
N GLU A 74 -5.95 8.74 4.89
CA GLU A 74 -4.51 8.94 4.78
C GLU A 74 -4.16 9.43 3.37
N SER A 75 -2.88 9.50 3.05
CA SER A 75 -2.39 9.79 1.71
C SER A 75 -1.36 8.77 1.25
N MET A 76 -1.18 8.61 -0.06
CA MET A 76 -0.21 7.72 -0.70
C MET A 76 0.38 8.41 -1.94
N TRP A 77 1.59 8.06 -2.36
CA TRP A 77 2.16 8.59 -3.60
C TRP A 77 1.35 8.17 -4.83
N ARG A 78 1.17 9.09 -5.80
CA ARG A 78 0.37 8.87 -7.01
C ARG A 78 0.79 7.63 -7.82
N SER A 79 2.08 7.32 -7.89
CA SER A 79 2.57 6.14 -8.61
C SER A 79 1.99 4.84 -8.04
N GLN A 80 1.99 4.68 -6.72
CA GLN A 80 1.38 3.51 -6.09
C GLN A 80 -0.15 3.55 -6.13
N TYR A 81 -0.77 4.73 -6.06
CA TYR A 81 -2.21 4.86 -6.31
C TYR A 81 -2.59 4.33 -7.69
N GLN A 82 -1.79 4.62 -8.72
CA GLN A 82 -2.05 4.20 -10.08
C GLN A 82 -2.00 2.67 -10.23
N LEU A 83 -1.07 1.99 -9.55
CA LEU A 83 -1.02 0.52 -9.50
C LEU A 83 -2.33 -0.07 -8.96
N LEU A 84 -2.86 0.51 -7.87
CA LEU A 84 -4.12 0.06 -7.29
C LEU A 84 -5.32 0.38 -8.20
N LEU A 85 -5.31 1.53 -8.87
CA LEU A 85 -6.35 1.92 -9.81
C LEU A 85 -6.42 0.99 -11.02
N GLU A 86 -5.27 0.60 -11.56
CA GLU A 86 -5.17 -0.38 -12.65
C GLU A 86 -5.69 -1.74 -12.20
N LEU A 87 -5.29 -2.20 -11.01
CA LEU A 87 -5.79 -3.43 -10.43
C LEU A 87 -7.31 -3.39 -10.21
N GLN A 88 -7.85 -2.28 -9.70
CA GLN A 88 -9.28 -2.08 -9.50
C GLN A 88 -10.08 -2.16 -10.80
N ARG A 89 -9.50 -1.69 -11.92
CA ARG A 89 -10.14 -1.68 -13.24
C ARG A 89 -9.99 -3.00 -13.99
N SER A 90 -9.16 -3.91 -13.50
CA SER A 90 -8.86 -5.20 -14.14
C SER A 90 -10.09 -6.12 -14.25
N PRO A 91 -10.08 -7.10 -15.19
CA PRO A 91 -11.15 -8.09 -15.30
C PRO A 91 -11.36 -8.93 -14.02
N ALA A 92 -10.31 -9.10 -13.22
CA ALA A 92 -10.37 -9.83 -11.95
C ALA A 92 -11.21 -9.13 -10.88
N ASN A 93 -11.49 -7.83 -11.04
CA ASN A 93 -12.35 -7.03 -10.15
C ASN A 93 -13.70 -6.71 -10.81
N ARG A 94 -14.21 -7.61 -11.66
CA ARG A 94 -15.48 -7.46 -12.41
C ARG A 94 -16.23 -8.78 -12.44
N HIS A 95 -17.56 -8.71 -12.56
CA HIS A 95 -18.44 -9.87 -12.73
C HIS A 95 -17.85 -10.88 -13.74
N PRO A 96 -17.79 -12.19 -13.38
CA PRO A 96 -18.42 -12.83 -12.21
C PRO A 96 -17.68 -12.66 -10.87
N ASN A 97 -16.50 -12.03 -10.84
CA ASN A 97 -15.73 -11.82 -9.62
C ASN A 97 -16.34 -10.73 -8.72
N PRO A 98 -16.15 -10.81 -7.39
CA PRO A 98 -16.52 -9.73 -6.47
C PRO A 98 -15.79 -8.43 -6.81
N LYS A 99 -16.45 -7.30 -6.54
CA LYS A 99 -15.88 -5.97 -6.71
C LYS A 99 -15.34 -5.45 -5.39
N PHE A 100 -14.07 -5.03 -5.40
CA PHE A 100 -13.39 -4.38 -4.31
C PHE A 100 -13.04 -2.92 -4.64
N GLN A 101 -13.12 -2.08 -3.62
CA GLN A 101 -12.83 -0.65 -3.67
C GLN A 101 -11.34 -0.37 -3.40
N LEU A 102 -10.86 0.81 -3.76
CA LEU A 102 -9.43 1.18 -3.62
C LEU A 102 -8.93 1.13 -2.18
N ASP A 103 -9.79 1.46 -1.21
CA ASP A 103 -9.47 1.38 0.21
C ASP A 103 -9.24 -0.07 0.65
N GLN A 104 -10.01 -1.02 0.11
CA GLN A 104 -9.84 -2.44 0.37
C GLN A 104 -8.55 -2.97 -0.27
N LEU A 105 -8.23 -2.55 -1.50
CA LEU A 105 -6.98 -2.91 -2.17
C LEU A 105 -5.76 -2.37 -1.40
N THR A 106 -5.83 -1.12 -0.93
CA THR A 106 -4.80 -0.51 -0.08
C THR A 106 -4.64 -1.31 1.22
N THR A 107 -5.76 -1.62 1.87
CA THR A 107 -5.78 -2.42 3.10
C THR A 107 -5.15 -3.80 2.90
N ALA A 108 -5.47 -4.48 1.80
CA ALA A 108 -4.91 -5.79 1.48
C ALA A 108 -3.38 -5.73 1.31
N CYS A 109 -2.85 -4.70 0.64
CA CYS A 109 -1.40 -4.55 0.50
C CYS A 109 -0.71 -4.39 1.87
N VAL A 110 -1.28 -3.58 2.77
CA VAL A 110 -0.73 -3.39 4.11
C VAL A 110 -0.79 -4.68 4.93
N ALA A 111 -1.92 -5.38 4.89
CA ALA A 111 -2.08 -6.65 5.60
C ALA A 111 -1.10 -7.73 5.09
N LEU A 112 -0.92 -7.83 3.77
CA LEU A 112 0.00 -8.80 3.14
C LEU A 112 1.47 -8.54 3.48
N CYS A 113 1.86 -7.28 3.75
CA CYS A 113 3.19 -6.97 4.28
C CYS A 113 3.32 -7.33 5.76
N ARG A 114 2.27 -7.04 6.56
CA ARG A 114 2.26 -7.28 8.01
C ARG A 114 2.30 -8.76 8.38
N MET A 115 1.61 -9.62 7.65
CA MET A 115 1.47 -11.04 7.99
C MET A 115 2.82 -11.78 8.12
N PRO A 116 3.74 -11.70 7.13
CA PRO A 116 5.06 -12.32 7.24
C PRO A 116 6.07 -11.48 8.02
N ASP A 117 5.87 -10.17 8.16
CA ASP A 117 6.76 -9.25 8.86
C ASP A 117 5.97 -8.32 9.82
N PRO A 118 5.62 -8.80 11.03
CA PRO A 118 4.89 -8.00 12.00
C PRO A 118 5.63 -6.75 12.48
N LEU A 119 6.97 -6.73 12.36
CA LEU A 119 7.81 -5.60 12.75
C LEU A 119 7.93 -4.55 11.63
N GLY A 120 7.58 -4.88 10.38
CA GLY A 120 7.57 -3.94 9.26
C GLY A 120 8.96 -3.50 8.80
N THR A 121 10.00 -4.29 9.07
CA THR A 121 11.37 -4.01 8.66
C THR A 121 11.49 -3.94 7.14
N SER A 122 10.84 -4.85 6.42
CA SER A 122 10.83 -4.87 4.95
C SER A 122 10.15 -3.63 4.36
N VAL A 123 9.11 -3.12 5.02
CA VAL A 123 8.39 -1.92 4.59
C VAL A 123 9.29 -0.68 4.70
N LEU A 124 10.05 -0.55 5.80
CA LEU A 124 11.03 0.53 5.94
C LEU A 124 12.13 0.44 4.87
N GLN A 125 12.60 -0.76 4.55
CA GLN A 125 13.57 -0.96 3.46
C GLN A 125 12.97 -0.57 2.11
N GLN A 126 11.75 -1.00 1.81
CA GLN A 126 11.07 -0.67 0.56
C GLN A 126 10.80 0.84 0.45
N ALA A 127 10.50 1.52 1.56
CA ALA A 127 10.35 2.98 1.58
C ALA A 127 11.64 3.70 1.15
N ARG A 128 12.83 3.18 1.53
CA ARG A 128 14.13 3.70 1.07
C ARG A 128 14.28 3.52 -0.44
N LEU A 129 13.95 2.34 -0.97
CA LEU A 129 14.02 2.06 -2.41
C LEU A 129 13.10 3.00 -3.20
N ASN A 130 11.85 3.15 -2.74
CA ASN A 130 10.89 4.07 -3.35
C ASN A 130 11.39 5.52 -3.33
N MET A 131 12.03 5.96 -2.25
CA MET A 131 12.61 7.32 -2.15
C MET A 131 13.74 7.53 -3.17
N VAL A 132 14.64 6.55 -3.32
CA VAL A 132 15.74 6.60 -4.30
C VAL A 132 15.18 6.68 -5.72
N GLU A 133 14.22 5.81 -6.05
CA GLU A 133 13.57 5.80 -7.37
C GLU A 133 12.92 7.14 -7.69
N ARG A 134 12.17 7.71 -6.74
CA ARG A 134 11.57 9.05 -6.89
C ARG A 134 12.62 10.12 -7.17
N SER A 135 13.72 10.15 -6.41
CA SER A 135 14.79 11.14 -6.61
C SER A 135 15.50 10.97 -7.97
N GLN A 136 15.64 9.74 -8.48
CA GLN A 136 16.18 9.49 -9.82
C GLN A 136 15.24 10.02 -10.90
N LEU A 137 13.95 9.74 -10.79
CA LEU A 137 12.93 10.23 -11.73
C LEU A 137 12.86 11.76 -11.76
N GLU A 138 12.92 12.43 -10.60
CA GLU A 138 12.98 13.89 -10.52
C GLU A 138 14.16 14.48 -11.30
N ARG A 139 15.35 13.91 -11.11
CA ARG A 139 16.55 14.36 -11.82
C ARG A 139 16.41 14.24 -13.33
N LEU A 140 15.89 13.11 -13.81
CA LEU A 140 15.64 12.88 -15.24
C LEU A 140 14.65 13.90 -15.83
N THR A 141 13.57 14.20 -15.10
CA THR A 141 12.57 15.18 -15.54
C THR A 141 13.03 16.63 -15.45
N ALA A 142 14.04 16.94 -14.62
CA ALA A 142 14.59 18.29 -14.50
C ALA A 142 15.71 18.56 -15.51
N SER A 143 16.30 17.51 -16.10
CA SER A 143 17.38 17.60 -17.10
C SER A 143 16.91 17.61 -18.56
N GLY A 144 15.61 17.47 -18.82
CA GLY A 144 15.01 17.50 -20.16
C GLY A 144 13.97 18.60 -20.29
#